data_AF-A0A938SQ91-F1
#
_entry.id   AF-A0A938SQ91-F1
#
_cell.length_a   1.000
_cell.length_b   1.000
_cell.length_c   1.000
_cell.angle_alpha   90.00
_cell.angle_beta   90.00
_cell.angle_gamma   90.00
#
_symmetry.space_group_name_H-M   'P 1'
#
loop_
_entity.id
_entity.type
_entity.pdbx_description
1 polymer ?
#
loop_
_entity_poly.entity_id
_entity_poly.type
_entity_poly.pdbx_seq_one_letter_code
_entity_poly.pdbx_strand_id
1 'polypeptide(L)'
;MDRAMKRFSVATVILLNVLSPAFAADQPPDDWHAVSPRDEIRPAFSFDPTGGPKQTGGWVITHDNRDGLDGWYQKTFPVTGGDCYRFRAVRKTRNVSVPRLSALARVVWQDDAGRLVSADVPQSQIKETGNVPTAEPEFPADGAADTQGWTTVLGVYRVPAKATRAVVELHLQWAPGGRIEWSDVEFAKTDPPPPRKVRLATVHYRPTGKSPRQNCEEFAPLLADAARQKADLVVLGETITAVGVRMKIQETAEPVPGPTTEYFGGLAKQNNLHVVLSLHERSEHLVYNTAVLIGPDGKLVGKYRKVCLPHSEVASGCAPGNDYPVFDTKIGKVGMMICYDGFFPEPARELSNRGAEIIAWPV
;
A
#
# COMPACT_ATOMS: atom_id res chain seq x y z
N MET A 1 -20.43 -8.23 -91.30
CA MET A 1 -19.88 -6.87 -91.15
C MET A 1 -19.89 -6.51 -89.67
N ASP A 2 -18.69 -6.44 -89.11
CA ASP A 2 -18.26 -5.93 -87.80
C ASP A 2 -19.21 -5.94 -86.60
N ARG A 3 -18.94 -6.89 -85.69
CA ARG A 3 -19.31 -6.79 -84.28
C ARG A 3 -18.14 -6.17 -83.51
N ALA A 4 -18.37 -4.97 -83.00
CA ALA A 4 -17.43 -4.23 -82.18
C ALA A 4 -17.08 -4.94 -80.87
N MET A 5 -15.78 -4.97 -80.63
CA MET A 5 -15.05 -5.45 -79.47
C MET A 5 -15.44 -4.67 -78.19
N LYS A 6 -16.02 -5.34 -77.19
CA LYS A 6 -16.06 -4.82 -75.80
C LYS A 6 -15.03 -5.58 -74.98
N ARG A 7 -13.94 -4.89 -74.63
CA ARG A 7 -12.89 -5.37 -73.71
C ARG A 7 -13.48 -5.43 -72.30
N PHE A 8 -13.49 -6.61 -71.69
CA PHE A 8 -13.64 -6.77 -70.24
C PHE A 8 -12.28 -6.46 -69.60
N SER A 9 -12.18 -5.34 -68.87
CA SER A 9 -11.06 -5.10 -67.95
C SER A 9 -11.31 -5.91 -66.69
N VAL A 10 -10.53 -6.98 -66.49
CA VAL A 10 -10.37 -7.63 -65.20
C VAL A 10 -9.51 -6.70 -64.36
N ALA A 11 -10.09 -6.06 -63.36
CA ALA A 11 -9.34 -5.31 -62.37
C ALA A 11 -8.59 -6.31 -61.47
N THR A 12 -7.29 -6.45 -61.71
CA THR A 12 -6.37 -7.12 -60.79
C THR A 12 -6.37 -6.34 -59.47
N VAL A 13 -7.02 -6.88 -58.45
CA VAL A 13 -6.84 -6.41 -57.07
C VAL A 13 -5.43 -6.83 -56.65
N ILE A 14 -4.49 -5.90 -56.75
CA ILE A 14 -3.18 -6.03 -56.12
C ILE A 14 -3.46 -5.97 -54.62
N LEU A 15 -3.44 -7.13 -53.97
CA LEU A 15 -3.37 -7.23 -52.52
C LEU A 15 -2.02 -6.63 -52.11
N LEU A 16 -2.00 -5.34 -51.74
CA LEU A 16 -0.87 -4.78 -51.02
C LEU A 16 -0.82 -5.51 -49.68
N ASN A 17 0.03 -6.53 -49.60
CA ASN A 17 0.60 -6.96 -48.33
C ASN A 17 1.36 -5.77 -47.77
N VAL A 18 0.68 -4.94 -46.97
CA VAL A 18 1.35 -4.06 -46.03
C VAL A 18 1.99 -5.00 -45.01
N LEU A 19 3.22 -5.41 -45.32
CA LEU A 19 4.17 -5.85 -44.31
C LEU A 19 4.19 -4.74 -43.27
N SER A 20 3.48 -4.95 -42.16
CA SER A 20 3.74 -4.19 -40.95
C SER A 20 5.23 -4.31 -40.69
N PRO A 21 5.96 -3.21 -40.50
CA PRO A 21 7.35 -3.33 -40.09
C PRO A 21 7.30 -4.11 -38.78
N ALA A 22 7.94 -5.28 -38.77
CA ALA A 22 8.30 -5.93 -37.53
C ALA A 22 8.96 -4.83 -36.68
N PHE A 23 8.33 -4.47 -35.57
CA PHE A 23 8.96 -3.59 -34.59
C PHE A 23 10.25 -4.28 -34.20
N ALA A 24 11.36 -3.78 -34.73
CA ALA A 24 12.66 -4.07 -34.17
C ALA A 24 12.55 -3.61 -32.71
N ALA A 25 12.58 -4.57 -31.79
CA ALA A 25 12.75 -4.29 -30.39
C ALA A 25 14.16 -3.72 -30.24
N ASP A 26 14.29 -2.40 -30.41
CA ASP A 26 15.48 -1.69 -29.98
C ASP A 26 15.67 -2.05 -28.51
N GLN A 27 16.80 -2.70 -28.21
CA GLN A 27 17.13 -3.03 -26.83
C GLN A 27 17.08 -1.73 -26.02
N PRO A 28 16.41 -1.74 -24.85
CA PRO A 28 16.36 -0.55 -24.02
C PRO A 28 17.79 -0.13 -23.66
N PRO A 29 18.06 1.18 -23.54
CA PRO A 29 19.39 1.66 -23.20
C PRO A 29 19.83 1.20 -21.81
N ASP A 30 21.12 1.36 -21.52
CA ASP A 30 21.73 1.18 -20.21
C ASP A 30 21.58 -0.23 -19.60
N ASP A 31 21.73 -1.29 -20.39
CA ASP A 31 21.68 -2.71 -19.97
C ASP A 31 20.35 -3.18 -19.39
N TRP A 32 19.29 -2.39 -19.58
CA TRP A 32 17.93 -2.83 -19.27
C TRP A 32 17.43 -3.81 -20.33
N HIS A 33 16.77 -4.87 -19.91
CA HIS A 33 16.16 -5.84 -20.83
C HIS A 33 14.76 -6.24 -20.38
N ALA A 34 13.90 -6.53 -21.35
CA ALA A 34 12.52 -6.95 -21.13
C ALA A 34 12.47 -8.45 -20.80
N VAL A 35 11.79 -8.79 -19.70
CA VAL A 35 11.59 -10.15 -19.23
C VAL A 35 10.10 -10.43 -19.09
N SER A 36 9.71 -11.64 -19.48
CA SER A 36 8.40 -12.21 -19.17
C SER A 36 8.65 -13.61 -18.62
N PRO A 37 7.88 -14.09 -17.61
CA PRO A 37 8.05 -15.45 -17.09
C PRO A 37 7.86 -16.52 -18.17
N ARG A 38 6.97 -16.28 -19.14
CA ARG A 38 6.68 -17.15 -20.29
C ARG A 38 6.23 -16.33 -21.50
N ASP A 39 6.42 -16.85 -22.70
CA ASP A 39 6.11 -16.08 -23.93
C ASP A 39 4.62 -15.88 -24.16
N GLU A 40 3.77 -16.83 -23.74
CA GLU A 40 2.31 -16.77 -23.89
C GLU A 40 1.64 -15.67 -23.05
N ILE A 41 2.31 -15.18 -22.00
CA ILE A 41 1.84 -14.09 -21.13
C ILE A 41 2.67 -12.81 -21.30
N ARG A 42 3.56 -12.77 -22.30
CA ARG A 42 4.45 -11.65 -22.55
C ARG A 42 3.64 -10.41 -22.98
N PRO A 43 3.82 -9.26 -22.30
CA PRO A 43 3.22 -7.99 -22.73
C PRO A 43 4.04 -7.33 -23.83
N ALA A 44 3.53 -6.24 -24.38
CA ALA A 44 4.29 -5.42 -25.32
C ALA A 44 5.24 -4.49 -24.54
N PHE A 45 6.50 -4.45 -24.99
CA PHE A 45 7.56 -3.61 -24.44
C PHE A 45 7.97 -2.56 -25.47
N SER A 46 8.12 -1.31 -25.05
CA SER A 46 8.77 -0.27 -25.85
C SER A 46 9.55 0.72 -24.97
N PHE A 47 10.49 1.43 -25.58
CA PHE A 47 11.22 2.53 -24.95
C PHE A 47 10.91 3.83 -25.68
N ASP A 48 10.54 4.88 -24.94
CA ASP A 48 10.36 6.24 -25.44
C ASP A 48 11.56 7.09 -25.03
N PRO A 49 12.47 7.48 -25.95
CA PRO A 49 13.64 8.29 -25.62
C PRO A 49 13.32 9.67 -25.01
N THR A 50 12.09 10.14 -25.18
CA THR A 50 11.60 11.42 -24.66
C THR A 50 10.59 11.24 -23.52
N GLY A 51 10.40 10.00 -23.06
CA GLY A 51 9.48 9.65 -21.99
C GLY A 51 9.92 10.16 -20.62
N GLY A 52 8.99 10.12 -19.67
CA GLY A 52 9.21 10.62 -18.31
C GLY A 52 9.07 12.13 -18.13
N PRO A 53 9.01 12.61 -16.88
CA PRO A 53 8.83 14.03 -16.58
C PRO A 53 10.06 14.87 -16.93
N LYS A 54 11.27 14.27 -16.93
CA LYS A 54 12.51 14.94 -17.34
C LYS A 54 12.87 14.74 -18.81
N GLN A 55 12.05 14.00 -19.57
CA GLN A 55 12.32 13.66 -20.97
C GLN A 55 13.68 12.95 -21.17
N THR A 56 14.03 12.08 -20.23
CA THR A 56 15.30 11.35 -20.18
C THR A 56 15.17 9.91 -20.67
N GLY A 57 13.96 9.45 -20.96
CA GLY A 57 13.68 8.08 -21.37
C GLY A 57 12.56 7.44 -20.55
N GLY A 58 11.67 6.70 -21.21
CA GLY A 58 10.52 6.03 -20.62
C GLY A 58 10.48 4.55 -21.00
N TRP A 59 10.56 3.67 -20.00
CA TRP A 59 10.35 2.23 -20.17
C TRP A 59 8.86 1.92 -20.10
N VAL A 60 8.28 1.56 -21.24
CA VAL A 60 6.84 1.36 -21.40
C VAL A 60 6.52 -0.13 -21.47
N ILE A 61 5.52 -0.53 -20.69
CA ILE A 61 4.91 -1.87 -20.77
C ILE A 61 3.42 -1.68 -21.04
N THR A 62 2.89 -2.38 -22.04
CA THR A 62 1.49 -2.30 -22.45
C THR A 62 0.87 -3.69 -22.49
N HIS A 63 -0.25 -3.85 -21.79
CA HIS A 63 -1.07 -5.04 -21.82
C HIS A 63 -2.16 -4.89 -22.88
N ASP A 64 -2.37 -5.95 -23.66
CA ASP A 64 -3.60 -6.12 -24.41
C ASP A 64 -4.73 -6.59 -23.48
N ASN A 65 -5.85 -7.04 -24.03
CA ASN A 65 -7.03 -7.45 -23.25
C ASN A 65 -6.93 -8.87 -22.68
N ARG A 66 -5.82 -9.60 -22.87
CA ARG A 66 -5.62 -10.92 -22.25
C ARG A 66 -5.44 -10.78 -20.74
N ASP A 67 -6.04 -11.71 -20.02
CA ASP A 67 -5.81 -11.86 -18.58
C ASP A 67 -4.43 -12.50 -18.30
N GLY A 68 -3.87 -12.16 -17.15
CA GLY A 68 -2.66 -12.82 -16.64
C GLY A 68 -1.34 -12.42 -17.32
N LEU A 69 -1.32 -11.38 -18.16
CA LEU A 69 -0.07 -10.83 -18.69
C LEU A 69 0.85 -10.37 -17.55
N ASP A 70 2.14 -10.64 -17.71
CA ASP A 70 3.17 -10.35 -16.71
C ASP A 70 4.50 -10.09 -17.42
N GLY A 71 5.13 -8.96 -17.11
CA GLY A 71 6.45 -8.65 -17.60
C GLY A 71 7.06 -7.42 -16.93
N TRP A 72 8.38 -7.33 -17.04
CA TRP A 72 9.15 -6.23 -16.45
C TRP A 72 10.37 -5.88 -17.28
N TYR A 73 10.87 -4.67 -17.05
CA TYR A 73 12.26 -4.36 -17.40
C TYR A 73 13.16 -4.67 -16.22
N GLN A 74 14.31 -5.27 -16.49
CA GLN A 74 15.28 -5.67 -15.46
C GLN A 74 16.66 -5.10 -15.71
N LYS A 75 17.34 -4.70 -14.64
CA LYS A 75 18.77 -4.37 -14.62
C LYS A 75 19.41 -4.85 -13.34
N THR A 76 20.67 -5.32 -13.44
CA THR A 76 21.46 -5.76 -12.28
C THR A 76 22.44 -4.66 -11.88
N PHE A 77 22.51 -4.37 -10.59
CA PHE A 77 23.40 -3.39 -10.00
C PHE A 77 24.38 -4.09 -9.04
N PRO A 78 25.69 -3.75 -9.07
CA PRO A 78 26.61 -4.23 -8.06
C PRO A 78 26.28 -3.56 -6.71
N VAL A 79 26.26 -4.37 -5.66
CA VAL A 79 26.04 -3.91 -4.27
C VAL A 79 27.05 -4.54 -3.34
N THR A 80 27.23 -3.94 -2.16
CA THR A 80 28.05 -4.49 -1.09
C THR A 80 27.15 -4.89 0.07
N GLY A 81 27.25 -6.14 0.52
CA GLY A 81 26.49 -6.65 1.67
C GLY A 81 26.68 -5.79 2.92
N GLY A 82 25.58 -5.47 3.60
CA GLY A 82 25.56 -4.64 4.81
C GLY A 82 25.49 -3.14 4.59
N ASP A 83 25.80 -2.63 3.38
CA ASP A 83 25.59 -1.23 3.01
C ASP A 83 24.10 -0.93 2.77
N CYS A 84 23.74 0.35 2.67
CA CYS A 84 22.41 0.80 2.29
C CYS A 84 22.38 1.35 0.87
N TYR A 85 21.32 1.02 0.14
CA TYR A 85 21.08 1.49 -1.22
C TYR A 85 19.68 2.08 -1.33
N ARG A 86 19.56 3.17 -2.08
CA ARG A 86 18.31 3.86 -2.38
C ARG A 86 17.88 3.51 -3.79
N PHE A 87 16.69 2.95 -3.92
CA PHE A 87 15.94 2.90 -5.17
C PHE A 87 15.04 4.13 -5.28
N ARG A 88 15.03 4.75 -6.46
CA ARG A 88 14.04 5.76 -6.85
C ARG A 88 13.65 5.55 -8.30
N ALA A 89 12.36 5.67 -8.61
CA ALA A 89 11.87 5.83 -9.97
C ALA A 89 10.62 6.71 -9.95
N VAL A 90 10.16 7.12 -11.12
CA VAL A 90 8.80 7.63 -11.29
C VAL A 90 8.03 6.71 -12.23
N ARG A 91 6.74 6.54 -11.98
CA ARG A 91 5.85 5.80 -12.87
C ARG A 91 4.58 6.56 -13.16
N LYS A 92 4.02 6.34 -14.35
CA LYS A 92 2.70 6.80 -14.73
C LYS A 92 1.90 5.63 -15.28
N THR A 93 0.76 5.35 -14.66
CA THR A 93 -0.12 4.24 -15.03
C THR A 93 -1.39 4.72 -15.70
N ARG A 94 -1.90 3.94 -16.65
CA ARG A 94 -3.22 4.11 -17.27
C ARG A 94 -3.95 2.77 -17.24
N ASN A 95 -5.24 2.79 -16.87
CA ASN A 95 -6.08 1.59 -16.79
C ASN A 95 -5.50 0.49 -15.88
N VAL A 96 -4.90 0.88 -14.75
CA VAL A 96 -4.38 -0.05 -13.74
C VAL A 96 -5.18 0.18 -12.46
N SER A 97 -6.06 -0.75 -12.11
CA SER A 97 -7.01 -0.59 -11.00
C SER A 97 -6.30 -0.44 -9.64
N VAL A 98 -5.26 -1.25 -9.40
CA VAL A 98 -4.48 -1.22 -8.16
C VAL A 98 -2.98 -1.14 -8.51
N PRO A 99 -2.42 0.07 -8.72
CA PRO A 99 -1.03 0.23 -9.14
C PRO A 99 -0.02 -0.45 -8.20
N ARG A 100 -0.27 -0.43 -6.88
CA ARG A 100 0.60 -1.09 -5.89
C ARG A 100 0.68 -2.61 -6.04
N LEU A 101 -0.33 -3.22 -6.66
CA LEU A 101 -0.36 -4.66 -6.96
C LEU A 101 0.19 -4.97 -8.35
N SER A 102 -0.19 -4.17 -9.34
CA SER A 102 0.03 -4.48 -10.76
C SER A 102 1.19 -3.74 -11.41
N ALA A 103 1.70 -2.67 -10.81
CA ALA A 103 2.65 -1.74 -11.43
C ALA A 103 3.86 -1.49 -10.50
N LEU A 104 4.39 -2.54 -9.88
CA LEU A 104 5.36 -2.46 -8.79
C LEU A 104 6.82 -2.39 -9.28
N ALA A 105 7.70 -1.85 -8.43
CA ALA A 105 9.13 -2.11 -8.53
C ALA A 105 9.48 -3.24 -7.55
N ARG A 106 10.45 -4.07 -7.93
CA ARG A 106 10.97 -5.15 -7.08
C ARG A 106 12.49 -5.12 -7.07
N VAL A 107 13.11 -5.25 -5.91
CA VAL A 107 14.56 -5.41 -5.76
C VAL A 107 14.85 -6.79 -5.20
N VAL A 108 15.58 -7.61 -5.96
CA VAL A 108 15.92 -8.99 -5.60
C VAL A 108 17.41 -9.10 -5.29
N TRP A 109 17.75 -9.73 -4.17
CA TRP A 109 19.12 -9.83 -3.67
C TRP A 109 19.78 -11.13 -4.12
N GLN A 110 20.95 -11.03 -4.78
CA GLN A 110 21.66 -12.18 -5.34
C GLN A 110 23.16 -12.16 -5.01
N ASP A 111 23.78 -13.35 -5.06
CA ASP A 111 25.23 -13.53 -5.07
C ASP A 111 25.82 -13.38 -6.49
N ASP A 112 27.15 -13.52 -6.62
CA ASP A 112 27.85 -13.39 -7.90
C ASP A 112 27.42 -14.46 -8.92
N ALA A 113 26.99 -15.63 -8.44
CA ALA A 113 26.47 -16.71 -9.27
C ALA A 113 24.99 -16.51 -9.66
N GLY A 114 24.34 -15.45 -9.18
CA GLY A 114 22.94 -15.12 -9.45
C GLY A 114 21.92 -15.92 -8.68
N ARG A 115 22.34 -16.54 -7.58
CA ARG A 115 21.45 -17.25 -6.67
C ARG A 115 20.92 -16.27 -5.62
N LEU A 116 19.69 -16.49 -5.18
CA LEU A 116 19.13 -15.76 -4.06
C LEU A 116 19.97 -15.99 -2.80
N VAL A 117 20.15 -14.94 -2.01
CA VAL A 117 20.94 -15.02 -0.76
C VAL A 117 20.06 -15.29 0.45
N SER A 118 20.67 -15.75 1.54
CA SER A 118 19.98 -15.88 2.83
C SER A 118 19.68 -14.52 3.46
N ALA A 119 18.56 -14.41 4.17
CA ALA A 119 18.21 -13.23 4.96
C ALA A 119 19.13 -13.06 6.18
N ASP A 120 19.26 -11.82 6.65
CA ASP A 120 19.97 -11.48 7.90
C ASP A 120 19.00 -11.66 9.09
N VAL A 121 18.87 -12.89 9.61
CA VAL A 121 17.98 -13.20 10.76
C VAL A 121 18.75 -13.53 12.05
N PRO A 122 18.18 -13.25 13.24
CA PRO A 122 18.81 -13.62 14.52
C PRO A 122 19.01 -15.13 14.67
N GLN A 123 20.08 -15.54 15.36
CA GLN A 123 20.35 -16.97 15.63
C GLN A 123 19.24 -17.66 16.43
N SER A 124 18.52 -16.93 17.28
CA SER A 124 17.38 -17.47 18.03
C SER A 124 16.28 -17.97 17.09
N GLN A 125 15.96 -17.18 16.06
CA GLN A 125 14.98 -17.54 15.06
C GLN A 125 15.41 -18.79 14.29
N ILE A 126 16.68 -18.88 13.88
CA ILE A 126 17.21 -20.07 13.18
C ILE A 126 17.10 -21.32 14.06
N LYS A 127 17.36 -21.21 15.37
CA LYS A 127 17.21 -22.32 16.31
C LYS A 127 15.76 -22.76 16.46
N GLU A 128 14.81 -21.82 16.43
CA GLU A 128 13.38 -22.11 16.53
C GLU A 128 12.81 -22.74 15.27
N THR A 129 13.20 -22.26 14.08
CA THR A 129 12.65 -22.73 12.80
C THR A 129 13.44 -23.89 12.18
N GLY A 130 14.70 -24.07 12.58
CA GLY A 130 15.62 -25.06 11.99
C GLY A 130 16.09 -24.72 10.57
N ASN A 131 15.80 -23.51 10.05
CA ASN A 131 16.21 -23.08 8.72
C ASN A 131 16.68 -21.62 8.70
N VAL A 132 17.46 -21.27 7.68
CA VAL A 132 17.80 -19.89 7.36
C VAL A 132 16.93 -19.47 6.17
N PRO A 133 16.02 -18.50 6.33
CA PRO A 133 15.17 -18.07 5.24
C PRO A 133 15.98 -17.37 4.14
N THR A 134 15.48 -17.44 2.91
CA THR A 134 15.97 -16.62 1.80
C THR A 134 15.61 -15.16 2.06
N ALA A 135 16.48 -14.23 1.65
CA ALA A 135 16.17 -12.80 1.69
C ALA A 135 14.96 -12.52 0.79
N GLU A 136 13.93 -11.90 1.36
CA GLU A 136 12.74 -11.52 0.60
C GLU A 136 13.08 -10.38 -0.37
N PRO A 137 12.37 -10.29 -1.51
CA PRO A 137 12.45 -9.11 -2.37
C PRO A 137 11.93 -7.87 -1.65
N GLU A 138 12.52 -6.73 -1.96
CA GLU A 138 12.03 -5.44 -1.49
C GLU A 138 11.03 -4.84 -2.48
N PHE A 139 10.02 -4.15 -1.94
CA PHE A 139 8.99 -3.47 -2.72
C PHE A 139 8.98 -1.97 -2.38
N PRO A 140 9.69 -1.14 -3.16
CA PRO A 140 9.65 0.31 -3.06
C PRO A 140 8.22 0.87 -2.93
N ALA A 141 8.05 1.78 -1.97
CA ALA A 141 6.75 2.33 -1.64
C ALA A 141 6.37 3.49 -2.57
N ASP A 142 5.07 3.63 -2.81
CA ASP A 142 4.52 4.76 -3.55
C ASP A 142 4.54 6.04 -2.69
N GLY A 143 5.07 7.11 -3.25
CA GLY A 143 4.87 8.47 -2.79
C GLY A 143 3.59 9.09 -3.35
N ALA A 144 3.42 10.39 -3.13
CA ALA A 144 2.31 11.13 -3.73
C ALA A 144 2.46 11.18 -5.26
N ALA A 145 1.33 11.10 -5.97
CA ALA A 145 1.27 11.43 -7.38
C ALA A 145 1.32 12.96 -7.55
N ASP A 146 2.05 13.43 -8.55
CA ASP A 146 2.04 14.84 -8.93
C ASP A 146 0.78 15.20 -9.75
N THR A 147 0.64 16.48 -10.10
CA THR A 147 -0.50 16.99 -10.87
C THR A 147 -0.55 16.46 -12.31
N GLN A 148 0.53 15.87 -12.81
CA GLN A 148 0.63 15.24 -14.12
C GLN A 148 0.39 13.72 -14.06
N GLY A 149 0.14 13.17 -12.87
CA GLY A 149 -0.13 11.76 -12.63
C GLY A 149 1.13 10.89 -12.54
N TRP A 150 2.32 11.47 -12.32
CA TRP A 150 3.53 10.71 -12.01
C TRP A 150 3.61 10.40 -10.53
N THR A 151 3.70 9.13 -10.20
CA THR A 151 3.95 8.64 -8.84
C THR A 151 5.43 8.39 -8.65
N THR A 152 6.03 9.01 -7.63
CA THR A 152 7.38 8.63 -7.21
C THR A 152 7.33 7.30 -6.49
N VAL A 153 8.21 6.36 -6.85
CA VAL A 153 8.38 5.08 -6.17
C VAL A 153 9.77 5.06 -5.54
N LEU A 154 9.85 4.85 -4.22
CA LEU A 154 11.07 5.08 -3.45
C LEU A 154 11.23 4.01 -2.35
N GLY A 155 12.47 3.59 -2.12
CA GLY A 155 12.82 2.78 -0.96
C GLY A 155 14.31 2.87 -0.64
N VAL A 156 14.66 2.73 0.64
CA VAL A 156 16.05 2.60 1.09
C VAL A 156 16.18 1.30 1.85
N TYR A 157 17.12 0.46 1.43
CA TYR A 157 17.24 -0.91 1.90
C TYR A 157 18.66 -1.20 2.34
N ARG A 158 18.77 -1.92 3.46
CA ARG A 158 20.02 -2.52 3.88
C ARG A 158 20.22 -3.81 3.09
N VAL A 159 21.32 -3.89 2.36
CA VAL A 159 21.67 -5.05 1.54
C VAL A 159 21.94 -6.25 2.46
N PRO A 160 21.34 -7.43 2.24
CA PRO A 160 21.66 -8.64 2.99
C PRO A 160 23.16 -8.92 2.96
N ALA A 161 23.73 -9.41 4.07
CA ALA A 161 25.19 -9.47 4.24
C ALA A 161 25.92 -10.28 3.15
N LYS A 162 25.25 -11.24 2.51
CA LYS A 162 25.82 -12.10 1.46
C LYS A 162 25.52 -11.64 0.04
N ALA A 163 24.73 -10.58 -0.15
CA ALA A 163 24.40 -10.09 -1.49
C ALA A 163 25.54 -9.25 -2.06
N THR A 164 25.85 -9.51 -3.32
CA THR A 164 26.79 -8.74 -4.14
C THR A 164 26.09 -8.10 -5.35
N ARG A 165 24.84 -8.51 -5.62
CA ARG A 165 24.03 -8.00 -6.72
C ARG A 165 22.61 -7.66 -6.27
N ALA A 166 22.09 -6.56 -6.78
CA ALA A 166 20.69 -6.18 -6.68
C ALA A 166 20.08 -6.21 -8.07
N VAL A 167 19.06 -7.03 -8.26
CA VAL A 167 18.28 -7.09 -9.49
C VAL A 167 17.07 -6.19 -9.31
N VAL A 168 17.04 -5.07 -10.02
CA VAL A 168 15.91 -4.14 -10.02
C VAL A 168 14.99 -4.48 -11.18
N GLU A 169 13.71 -4.62 -10.88
CA GLU A 169 12.67 -5.01 -11.82
C GLU A 169 11.52 -4.00 -11.79
N LEU A 170 11.09 -3.56 -12.97
CA LEU A 170 10.05 -2.54 -13.16
C LEU A 170 8.85 -3.18 -13.85
N HIS A 171 7.82 -3.55 -13.07
CA HIS A 171 6.75 -4.46 -13.51
C HIS A 171 5.53 -3.76 -14.09
N LEU A 172 4.86 -4.48 -14.99
CA LEU A 172 3.41 -4.44 -15.17
C LEU A 172 2.91 -5.90 -15.17
N GLN A 173 1.98 -6.21 -14.27
CA GLN A 173 1.41 -7.54 -14.11
C GLN A 173 -0.10 -7.47 -13.89
N TRP A 174 -0.84 -8.40 -14.49
CA TRP A 174 -2.26 -8.66 -14.25
C TRP A 174 -3.18 -7.45 -14.41
N ALA A 175 -2.89 -6.59 -15.39
CA ALA A 175 -3.69 -5.40 -15.69
C ALA A 175 -4.16 -5.41 -17.17
N PRO A 176 -5.22 -6.15 -17.53
CA PRO A 176 -5.73 -6.17 -18.90
C PRO A 176 -6.04 -4.75 -19.41
N GLY A 177 -5.54 -4.40 -20.59
CA GLY A 177 -5.64 -3.05 -21.17
C GLY A 177 -4.86 -1.97 -20.41
N GLY A 178 -4.03 -2.37 -19.44
CA GLY A 178 -3.18 -1.52 -18.64
C GLY A 178 -1.94 -1.05 -19.38
N ARG A 179 -1.44 0.13 -19.03
CA ARG A 179 -0.15 0.65 -19.48
C ARG A 179 0.59 1.25 -18.31
N ILE A 180 1.89 1.03 -18.26
CA ILE A 180 2.81 1.77 -17.40
C ILE A 180 3.93 2.39 -18.21
N GLU A 181 4.42 3.51 -17.72
CA GLU A 181 5.68 4.11 -18.13
C GLU A 181 6.52 4.38 -16.89
N TRP A 182 7.72 3.80 -16.85
CA TRP A 182 8.73 4.04 -15.83
C TRP A 182 9.78 5.01 -16.35
N SER A 183 10.29 5.90 -15.50
CA SER A 183 11.37 6.82 -15.85
C SER A 183 12.17 7.24 -14.61
N ASP A 184 13.23 8.01 -14.82
CA ASP A 184 14.12 8.55 -13.77
C ASP A 184 14.57 7.48 -12.75
N VAL A 185 14.97 6.31 -13.26
CA VAL A 185 15.35 5.16 -12.42
C VAL A 185 16.76 5.34 -11.89
N GLU A 186 16.88 5.35 -10.57
CA GLU A 186 18.13 5.49 -9.84
C GLU A 186 18.25 4.37 -8.81
N PHE A 187 19.41 3.71 -8.77
CA PHE A 187 19.76 2.77 -7.71
C PHE A 187 21.20 3.03 -7.28
N ALA A 188 21.37 3.63 -6.11
CA ALA A 188 22.66 4.15 -5.65
C ALA A 188 22.89 3.90 -4.17
N LYS A 189 24.17 3.72 -3.80
CA LYS A 189 24.58 3.63 -2.39
C LYS A 189 24.21 4.93 -1.66
N THR A 190 23.74 4.80 -0.43
CA THR A 190 23.31 5.91 0.42
C THR A 190 23.61 5.60 1.88
N ASP A 191 23.59 6.63 2.71
CA ASP A 191 23.50 6.44 4.16
C ASP A 191 22.17 5.78 4.54
N PRO A 192 22.15 4.96 5.61
CA PRO A 192 20.90 4.41 6.14
C PRO A 192 19.92 5.55 6.48
N PRO A 193 18.61 5.36 6.24
CA PRO A 193 17.63 6.36 6.66
C PRO A 193 17.66 6.46 8.18
N PRO A 194 17.37 7.66 8.75
CA PRO A 194 17.24 7.78 10.19
C PRO A 194 16.17 6.78 10.68
N PRO A 195 16.45 6.01 11.74
CA PRO A 195 15.51 5.01 12.20
C PRO A 195 14.23 5.69 12.70
N ARG A 196 13.08 5.37 12.09
CA ARG A 196 11.76 5.74 12.60
C ARG A 196 11.26 4.63 13.52
N LYS A 197 11.86 4.51 14.70
CA LYS A 197 11.38 3.57 15.72
C LYS A 197 10.04 4.09 16.26
N VAL A 198 9.04 3.23 16.23
CA VAL A 198 7.71 3.51 16.77
C VAL A 198 7.42 2.49 17.87
N ARG A 199 7.04 2.96 19.05
CA ARG A 199 6.56 2.10 20.14
C ARG A 199 5.04 2.08 20.15
N LEU A 200 4.48 0.90 19.96
CA LEU A 200 3.04 0.65 20.00
C LEU A 200 2.65 0.12 21.38
N ALA A 201 1.53 0.59 21.91
CA ALA A 201 0.91 0.03 23.11
C ALA A 201 -0.55 -0.33 22.81
N THR A 202 -1.00 -1.45 23.35
CA THR A 202 -2.41 -1.86 23.32
C THR A 202 -2.93 -1.92 24.76
N VAL A 203 -4.15 -1.44 24.98
CA VAL A 203 -4.78 -1.43 26.30
C VAL A 203 -5.90 -2.46 26.31
N HIS A 204 -5.66 -3.59 26.97
CA HIS A 204 -6.71 -4.56 27.25
C HIS A 204 -7.35 -4.22 28.60
N TYR A 205 -8.45 -3.46 28.56
CA TYR A 205 -9.17 -3.04 29.75
C TYR A 205 -10.67 -2.95 29.48
N ARG A 206 -11.47 -3.52 30.38
CA ARG A 206 -12.92 -3.43 30.34
C ARG A 206 -13.39 -2.40 31.37
N PRO A 207 -13.92 -1.24 30.96
CA PRO A 207 -14.33 -0.23 31.91
C PRO A 207 -15.58 -0.65 32.70
N THR A 208 -15.74 -0.07 33.88
CA THR A 208 -16.79 -0.38 34.85
C THR A 208 -17.66 0.82 35.24
N GLY A 209 -17.45 1.94 34.56
CA GLY A 209 -18.22 3.17 34.74
C GLY A 209 -19.72 2.97 34.53
N LYS A 210 -20.51 3.86 35.13
CA LYS A 210 -21.98 3.85 35.03
C LYS A 210 -22.51 4.80 33.96
N SER A 211 -21.62 5.52 33.28
CA SER A 211 -21.93 6.44 32.19
C SER A 211 -20.82 6.41 31.13
N PRO A 212 -21.12 6.85 29.89
CA PRO A 212 -20.10 6.96 28.84
C PRO A 212 -18.86 7.74 29.27
N ARG A 213 -19.08 8.82 30.01
CA ARG A 213 -18.01 9.67 30.52
C ARG A 213 -17.14 8.96 31.57
N GLN A 214 -17.76 8.25 32.52
CA GLN A 214 -17.02 7.51 33.55
C GLN A 214 -16.16 6.41 32.93
N ASN A 215 -16.65 5.72 31.90
CA ASN A 215 -15.84 4.74 31.18
C ASN A 215 -14.58 5.38 30.58
N CYS A 216 -14.71 6.54 29.95
CA CYS A 216 -13.56 7.23 29.36
C CYS A 216 -12.52 7.61 30.42
N GLU A 217 -12.97 8.05 31.60
CA GLU A 217 -12.09 8.49 32.69
C GLU A 217 -11.19 7.39 33.25
N GLU A 218 -11.64 6.13 33.20
CA GLU A 218 -10.84 4.98 33.64
C GLU A 218 -9.62 4.72 32.74
N PHE A 219 -9.61 5.20 31.49
CA PHE A 219 -8.47 5.04 30.58
C PHE A 219 -7.36 6.07 30.77
N ALA A 220 -7.62 7.19 31.48
CA ALA A 220 -6.61 8.23 31.72
C ALA A 220 -5.32 7.71 32.38
N PRO A 221 -5.36 6.92 33.49
CA PRO A 221 -4.15 6.37 34.09
C PRO A 221 -3.41 5.39 33.18
N LEU A 222 -4.14 4.66 32.30
CA LEU A 222 -3.55 3.69 31.36
C LEU A 222 -2.79 4.41 30.24
N LEU A 223 -3.34 5.51 29.73
CA LEU A 223 -2.64 6.38 28.78
C LEU A 223 -1.40 7.02 29.40
N ALA A 224 -1.49 7.47 30.65
CA ALA A 224 -0.33 8.01 31.37
C ALA A 224 0.78 6.95 31.58
N ASP A 225 0.42 5.71 31.88
CA ASP A 225 1.39 4.62 31.98
C ASP A 225 2.05 4.30 30.62
N ALA A 226 1.25 4.20 29.55
CA ALA A 226 1.78 4.02 28.20
C ALA A 226 2.76 5.14 27.80
N ALA A 227 2.44 6.39 28.16
CA ALA A 227 3.31 7.54 27.96
C ALA A 227 4.62 7.44 28.75
N ARG A 228 4.57 6.96 30.01
CA ARG A 228 5.76 6.69 30.83
C ARG A 228 6.65 5.62 30.22
N GLN A 229 6.06 4.63 29.55
CA GLN A 229 6.76 3.63 28.75
C GLN A 229 7.21 4.17 27.38
N LYS A 230 6.98 5.45 27.09
CA LYS A 230 7.27 6.19 25.85
C LYS A 230 6.66 5.52 24.61
N ALA A 231 5.39 5.12 24.72
CA ALA A 231 4.59 4.76 23.56
C ALA A 231 4.41 5.97 22.64
N ASP A 232 4.29 5.73 21.34
CA ASP A 232 4.00 6.74 20.32
C ASP A 232 2.55 6.64 19.82
N LEU A 233 1.97 5.43 19.87
CA LEU A 233 0.58 5.12 19.57
C LEU A 233 0.02 4.20 20.65
N VAL A 234 -1.17 4.51 21.15
CA VAL A 234 -1.94 3.66 22.05
C VAL A 234 -3.27 3.30 21.40
N VAL A 235 -3.59 2.01 21.34
CA VAL A 235 -4.88 1.50 20.86
C VAL A 235 -5.71 1.03 22.06
N LEU A 236 -6.88 1.65 22.24
CA LEU A 236 -7.88 1.29 23.23
C LEU A 236 -8.91 0.32 22.64
N GLY A 237 -9.91 -0.06 23.45
CA GLY A 237 -10.95 -1.01 23.05
C GLY A 237 -12.01 -0.47 22.09
N GLU A 238 -12.89 -1.38 21.66
CA GLU A 238 -14.08 -1.09 20.86
C GLU A 238 -15.21 -0.45 21.69
N THR A 239 -15.88 0.57 21.14
CA THR A 239 -17.10 1.20 21.69
C THR A 239 -17.02 1.51 23.20
N ILE A 240 -15.87 2.02 23.65
CA ILE A 240 -15.55 2.15 25.09
C ILE A 240 -16.58 2.96 25.89
N THR A 241 -17.31 3.85 25.22
CA THR A 241 -18.40 4.67 25.80
C THR A 241 -19.65 3.87 26.17
N ALA A 242 -19.86 2.68 25.58
CA ALA A 242 -21.06 1.87 25.78
C ALA A 242 -20.82 0.63 26.65
N VAL A 243 -19.57 0.24 26.88
CA VAL A 243 -19.23 -0.99 27.63
C VAL A 243 -19.79 -0.93 29.06
N GLY A 244 -20.66 -1.87 29.43
CA GLY A 244 -21.22 -1.96 30.78
C GLY A 244 -22.28 -0.90 31.12
N VAL A 245 -22.56 0.03 30.21
CA VAL A 245 -23.57 1.08 30.38
C VAL A 245 -24.93 0.57 29.91
N ARG A 246 -25.97 0.72 30.75
CA ARG A 246 -27.35 0.29 30.42
C ARG A 246 -28.08 1.35 29.60
N MET A 247 -27.58 1.62 28.39
CA MET A 247 -28.16 2.56 27.44
C MET A 247 -28.25 1.90 26.07
N LYS A 248 -29.26 2.26 25.28
CA LYS A 248 -29.34 1.86 23.88
C LYS A 248 -28.26 2.58 23.09
N ILE A 249 -27.88 1.99 21.96
CA ILE A 249 -26.80 2.51 21.12
C ILE A 249 -27.01 3.97 20.72
N GLN A 250 -28.26 4.34 20.39
CA GLN A 250 -28.62 5.71 20.00
C GLN A 250 -28.45 6.73 21.12
N GLU A 251 -28.53 6.30 22.37
CA GLU A 251 -28.40 7.16 23.55
C GLU A 251 -26.93 7.37 23.94
N THR A 252 -26.06 6.42 23.59
CA THR A 252 -24.61 6.56 23.74
C THR A 252 -23.92 7.22 22.54
N ALA A 253 -24.63 7.35 21.42
CA ALA A 253 -24.06 7.85 20.18
C ALA A 253 -23.86 9.37 20.21
N GLU A 254 -22.69 9.84 19.79
CA GLU A 254 -22.29 11.24 19.80
C GLU A 254 -21.68 11.68 18.45
N PRO A 255 -21.71 12.97 18.07
CA PRO A 255 -21.03 13.42 16.86
C PRO A 255 -19.52 13.17 16.94
N VAL A 256 -18.89 13.01 15.77
CA VAL A 256 -17.42 12.94 15.64
C VAL A 256 -16.95 14.03 14.67
N PRO A 257 -16.23 15.07 15.14
CA PRO A 257 -15.77 15.28 16.53
C PRO A 257 -16.91 15.60 17.52
N GLY A 258 -16.67 15.30 18.79
CA GLY A 258 -17.59 15.45 19.93
C GLY A 258 -16.95 15.15 21.30
N PRO A 259 -17.76 15.00 22.36
CA PRO A 259 -17.30 14.99 23.76
C PRO A 259 -16.21 13.96 24.09
N THR A 260 -16.30 12.74 23.55
CA THR A 260 -15.29 11.70 23.76
C THR A 260 -14.00 12.04 23.05
N THR A 261 -14.06 12.49 21.79
CA THR A 261 -12.85 12.91 21.04
C THR A 261 -12.18 14.13 21.64
N GLU A 262 -12.94 15.09 22.21
CA GLU A 262 -12.37 16.24 22.92
C GLU A 262 -11.64 15.82 24.19
N TYR A 263 -12.24 14.90 24.95
CA TYR A 263 -11.61 14.38 26.16
C TYR A 263 -10.30 13.64 25.87
N PHE A 264 -10.33 12.68 24.95
CA PHE A 264 -9.14 11.95 24.56
C PHE A 264 -8.15 12.83 23.79
N GLY A 265 -8.60 13.89 23.13
CA GLY A 265 -7.76 14.96 22.58
C GLY A 265 -6.94 15.66 23.66
N GLY A 266 -7.57 16.00 24.78
CA GLY A 266 -6.88 16.52 25.96
C GLY A 266 -5.81 15.57 26.49
N LEU A 267 -6.15 14.29 26.65
CA LEU A 267 -5.21 13.26 27.14
C LEU A 267 -4.07 12.98 26.15
N ALA A 268 -4.36 12.89 24.86
CA ALA A 268 -3.38 12.69 23.79
C ALA A 268 -2.36 13.83 23.78
N LYS A 269 -2.84 15.08 23.89
CA LYS A 269 -1.97 16.27 23.97
C LYS A 269 -1.12 16.29 25.23
N GLN A 270 -1.72 16.01 26.39
CA GLN A 270 -1.01 15.97 27.67
C GLN A 270 0.11 14.93 27.69
N ASN A 271 -0.11 13.79 27.04
CA ASN A 271 0.82 12.66 27.05
C ASN A 271 1.70 12.57 25.78
N ASN A 272 1.51 13.47 24.80
CA ASN A 272 2.18 13.45 23.50
C ASN A 272 2.02 12.10 22.75
N LEU A 273 0.81 11.54 22.78
CA LEU A 273 0.47 10.24 22.19
C LEU A 273 -0.39 10.41 20.93
N HIS A 274 -0.27 9.48 19.98
CA HIS A 274 -1.42 9.16 19.14
C HIS A 274 -2.33 8.19 19.91
N VAL A 275 -3.64 8.37 19.80
CA VAL A 275 -4.62 7.51 20.47
C VAL A 275 -5.64 7.04 19.46
N VAL A 276 -5.85 5.72 19.39
CA VAL A 276 -6.95 5.10 18.65
C VAL A 276 -7.94 4.50 19.63
N LEU A 277 -9.22 4.79 19.44
CA LEU A 277 -10.33 4.21 20.20
C LEU A 277 -11.58 4.13 19.32
N SER A 278 -12.57 3.33 19.71
CA SER A 278 -13.88 3.30 19.04
C SER A 278 -15.02 3.78 19.94
N LEU A 279 -16.03 4.39 19.32
CA LEU A 279 -17.26 4.89 19.92
C LEU A 279 -18.44 4.77 18.94
N HIS A 280 -19.66 4.92 19.44
CA HIS A 280 -20.84 5.04 18.56
C HIS A 280 -20.96 6.47 18.03
N GLU A 281 -20.80 6.65 16.72
CA GLU A 281 -20.91 7.94 16.06
C GLU A 281 -22.36 8.20 15.65
N ARG A 282 -22.90 9.35 16.03
CA ARG A 282 -24.12 9.93 15.47
C ARG A 282 -23.80 10.76 14.24
N SER A 283 -24.41 10.42 13.10
CA SER A 283 -24.34 11.21 11.87
C SER A 283 -25.73 11.29 11.26
N GLU A 284 -26.36 12.46 11.35
CA GLU A 284 -27.77 12.65 10.99
C GLU A 284 -28.68 11.62 11.71
N HIS A 285 -29.45 10.85 10.95
CA HIS A 285 -30.35 9.82 11.46
C HIS A 285 -29.65 8.47 11.72
N LEU A 286 -28.37 8.33 11.36
CA LEU A 286 -27.62 7.07 11.42
C LEU A 286 -26.71 6.97 12.64
N VAL A 287 -26.42 5.74 13.04
CA VAL A 287 -25.43 5.40 14.07
C VAL A 287 -24.38 4.48 13.45
N TYR A 288 -23.11 4.76 13.68
CA TYR A 288 -21.99 3.95 13.22
C TYR A 288 -21.14 3.48 14.38
N ASN A 289 -20.51 2.32 14.26
CA ASN A 289 -19.35 1.97 15.08
C ASN A 289 -18.11 2.58 14.44
N THR A 290 -17.50 3.56 15.11
CA THR A 290 -16.48 4.42 14.51
C THR A 290 -15.21 4.40 15.35
N ALA A 291 -14.09 4.04 14.72
CA ALA A 291 -12.75 4.23 15.25
C ALA A 291 -12.26 5.64 14.90
N VAL A 292 -11.61 6.29 15.84
CA VAL A 292 -11.02 7.62 15.68
C VAL A 292 -9.52 7.56 15.96
N LEU A 293 -8.75 8.30 15.17
CA LEU A 293 -7.32 8.53 15.41
C LEU A 293 -7.13 9.98 15.86
N ILE A 294 -6.62 10.15 17.07
CA ILE A 294 -6.33 11.44 17.67
C ILE A 294 -4.81 11.63 17.71
N GLY A 295 -4.35 12.81 17.29
CA GLY A 295 -2.94 13.15 17.24
C GLY A 295 -2.39 13.69 18.56
N PRO A 296 -1.06 13.76 18.69
CA PRO A 296 -0.38 14.29 19.88
C PRO A 296 -0.58 15.81 20.08
N ASP A 297 -1.16 16.51 19.11
CA ASP A 297 -1.60 17.90 19.26
C ASP A 297 -3.01 18.02 19.87
N GLY A 298 -3.67 16.88 20.11
CA GLY A 298 -5.01 16.75 20.63
C GLY A 298 -6.11 16.87 19.58
N LYS A 299 -5.78 16.96 18.29
CA LYS A 299 -6.76 17.07 17.21
C LYS A 299 -7.12 15.71 16.64
N LEU A 300 -8.33 15.62 16.09
CA LEU A 300 -8.75 14.47 15.30
C LEU A 300 -7.94 14.43 14.00
N VAL A 301 -7.16 13.37 13.80
CA VAL A 301 -6.46 13.09 12.53
C VAL A 301 -7.45 12.53 11.52
N GLY A 302 -8.35 11.65 11.96
CA GLY A 302 -9.41 11.10 11.12
C GLY A 302 -10.23 10.02 11.80
N LYS A 303 -11.19 9.46 11.06
CA LYS A 303 -12.11 8.42 11.54
C LYS A 303 -12.34 7.33 10.50
N TYR A 304 -12.69 6.15 10.97
CA TYR A 304 -13.05 4.97 10.18
C TYR A 304 -14.36 4.40 10.72
N ARG A 305 -15.34 4.17 9.85
CA ARG A 305 -16.60 3.51 10.20
C ARG A 305 -16.49 2.02 9.87
N LYS A 306 -16.78 1.15 10.84
CA LYS A 306 -16.73 -0.31 10.70
C LYS A 306 -17.49 -0.76 9.47
N VAL A 307 -16.86 -1.57 8.61
CA VAL A 307 -17.48 -2.02 7.35
C VAL A 307 -18.21 -3.34 7.57
N CYS A 308 -17.57 -4.29 8.25
CA CYS A 308 -18.11 -5.61 8.50
C CYS A 308 -18.82 -5.60 9.87
N LEU A 309 -20.14 -5.48 9.88
CA LEU A 309 -20.93 -5.48 11.10
C LEU A 309 -21.30 -6.91 11.55
N PRO A 310 -21.13 -7.27 12.84
CA PRO A 310 -21.71 -8.49 13.38
C PRO A 310 -23.24 -8.37 13.47
N HIS A 311 -23.93 -9.52 13.54
CA HIS A 311 -25.39 -9.57 13.60
C HIS A 311 -25.99 -8.68 14.71
N SER A 312 -25.37 -8.63 15.89
CA SER A 312 -25.83 -7.83 17.03
C SER A 312 -25.83 -6.32 16.77
N GLU A 313 -24.85 -5.81 16.01
CA GLU A 313 -24.78 -4.39 15.66
C GLU A 313 -25.85 -4.03 14.62
N VAL A 314 -26.03 -4.88 13.61
CA VAL A 314 -27.09 -4.71 12.61
C VAL A 314 -28.47 -4.73 13.28
N ALA A 315 -28.71 -5.69 14.18
CA ALA A 315 -29.95 -5.79 14.95
C ALA A 315 -30.20 -4.58 15.87
N SER A 316 -29.13 -3.90 16.29
CA SER A 316 -29.20 -2.67 17.09
C SER A 316 -29.37 -1.39 16.26
N GLY A 317 -29.35 -1.49 14.92
CA GLY A 317 -29.54 -0.36 14.02
C GLY A 317 -28.26 0.39 13.62
N CYS A 318 -27.08 -0.24 13.76
CA CYS A 318 -25.85 0.31 13.17
C CYS A 318 -25.90 0.29 11.65
N ALA A 319 -25.42 1.38 11.04
CA ALA A 319 -25.14 1.45 9.62
C ALA A 319 -23.67 1.05 9.36
N PRO A 320 -23.37 0.36 8.24
CA PRO A 320 -22.01 0.03 7.86
C PRO A 320 -21.27 1.24 7.28
N GLY A 321 -19.95 1.28 7.48
CA GLY A 321 -19.04 2.14 6.73
C GLY A 321 -18.86 1.67 5.27
N ASN A 322 -18.14 2.46 4.48
CA ASN A 322 -17.97 2.23 3.05
C ASN A 322 -16.59 2.64 2.50
N ASP A 323 -15.60 2.88 3.37
CA ASP A 323 -14.28 3.34 2.95
C ASP A 323 -13.17 2.81 3.88
N TYR A 324 -11.93 2.83 3.41
CA TYR A 324 -10.72 2.34 4.09
C TYR A 324 -9.64 3.42 4.12
N PRO A 325 -9.84 4.54 4.84
CA PRO A 325 -8.89 5.64 4.87
C PRO A 325 -7.58 5.25 5.57
N VAL A 326 -6.48 5.78 5.06
CA VAL A 326 -5.14 5.66 5.65
C VAL A 326 -4.63 7.07 5.94
N PHE A 327 -4.17 7.29 7.17
CA PHE A 327 -3.81 8.60 7.67
C PHE A 327 -2.30 8.78 7.76
N ASP A 328 -1.77 9.84 7.15
CA ASP A 328 -0.36 10.21 7.26
C ASP A 328 -0.07 10.85 8.64
N THR A 329 0.89 10.28 9.36
CA THR A 329 1.29 10.76 10.70
C THR A 329 2.81 10.74 10.86
N LYS A 330 3.33 11.35 11.95
CA LYS A 330 4.76 11.29 12.27
C LYS A 330 5.28 9.87 12.56
N ILE A 331 4.39 8.94 12.89
CA ILE A 331 4.73 7.54 13.16
C ILE A 331 4.56 6.65 11.92
N GLY A 332 4.14 7.21 10.78
CA GLY A 332 3.84 6.47 9.55
C GLY A 332 2.37 6.53 9.16
N LYS A 333 2.02 5.76 8.13
CA LYS A 333 0.65 5.62 7.61
C LYS A 333 -0.17 4.68 8.47
N VAL A 334 -1.22 5.19 9.13
CA VAL A 334 -2.08 4.42 10.03
C VAL A 334 -3.43 4.17 9.38
N GLY A 335 -3.79 2.90 9.21
CA GLY A 335 -5.15 2.43 8.91
C GLY A 335 -5.87 1.98 10.18
N MET A 336 -7.20 1.87 10.13
CA MET A 336 -8.00 1.38 11.26
C MET A 336 -8.98 0.30 10.80
N MET A 337 -9.15 -0.73 11.63
CA MET A 337 -10.18 -1.77 11.55
C MET A 337 -10.89 -1.86 12.90
N ILE A 338 -12.05 -2.50 13.00
CA ILE A 338 -12.75 -2.67 14.27
C ILE A 338 -13.27 -4.10 14.40
N CYS A 339 -12.91 -4.78 15.49
CA CYS A 339 -13.47 -6.06 15.92
C CYS A 339 -13.77 -7.02 14.75
N TYR A 340 -15.03 -7.12 14.35
CA TYR A 340 -15.53 -8.04 13.35
C TYR A 340 -14.91 -7.88 11.94
N ASP A 341 -14.32 -6.72 11.61
CA ASP A 341 -13.56 -6.53 10.36
C ASP A 341 -12.42 -7.55 10.21
N GLY A 342 -11.79 -8.00 11.30
CA GLY A 342 -10.65 -8.93 11.20
C GLY A 342 -11.02 -10.37 10.85
N PHE A 343 -12.31 -10.69 10.74
CA PHE A 343 -12.75 -11.97 10.17
C PHE A 343 -12.81 -11.93 8.63
N PHE A 344 -12.60 -10.76 8.02
CA PHE A 344 -12.67 -10.53 6.59
C PHE A 344 -11.30 -10.08 6.08
N PRO A 345 -10.75 -10.68 5.02
CA PRO A 345 -9.48 -10.23 4.46
C PRO A 345 -9.57 -8.86 3.76
N GLU A 346 -10.75 -8.46 3.30
CA GLU A 346 -10.96 -7.27 2.47
C GLU A 346 -10.54 -5.97 3.17
N PRO A 347 -10.94 -5.67 4.43
CA PRO A 347 -10.51 -4.43 5.08
C PRO A 347 -8.99 -4.32 5.23
N ALA A 348 -8.33 -5.37 5.70
CA ALA A 348 -6.87 -5.38 5.84
C ALA A 348 -6.17 -5.26 4.48
N ARG A 349 -6.71 -5.92 3.44
CA ARG A 349 -6.20 -5.85 2.07
C ARG A 349 -6.32 -4.44 1.50
N GLU A 350 -7.46 -3.79 1.65
CA GLU A 350 -7.69 -2.43 1.13
C GLU A 350 -6.81 -1.40 1.84
N LEU A 351 -6.67 -1.49 3.16
CA LEU A 351 -5.74 -0.63 3.91
C LEU A 351 -4.28 -0.83 3.46
N SER A 352 -3.87 -2.08 3.22
CA SER A 352 -2.53 -2.41 2.72
C SER A 352 -2.31 -1.89 1.30
N ASN A 353 -3.31 -2.03 0.42
CA ASN A 353 -3.28 -1.50 -0.95
C ASN A 353 -3.13 0.03 -0.96
N ARG A 354 -3.73 0.72 0.01
CA ARG A 354 -3.61 2.17 0.23
C ARG A 354 -2.37 2.59 1.01
N GLY A 355 -1.52 1.63 1.38
CA GLY A 355 -0.20 1.86 1.96
C GLY A 355 -0.17 2.04 3.47
N ALA A 356 -1.13 1.49 4.22
CA ALA A 356 -1.03 1.42 5.68
C ALA A 356 0.25 0.68 6.09
N GLU A 357 1.02 1.28 7.01
CA GLU A 357 2.17 0.67 7.68
C GLU A 357 1.77 0.08 9.03
N ILE A 358 0.75 0.66 9.66
CA ILE A 358 0.16 0.20 10.92
C ILE A 358 -1.34 0.07 10.71
N ILE A 359 -1.93 -1.06 11.08
CA ILE A 359 -3.40 -1.21 11.17
C ILE A 359 -3.76 -1.28 12.65
N ALA A 360 -4.37 -0.22 13.18
CA ALA A 360 -4.86 -0.19 14.54
C ALA A 360 -6.25 -0.85 14.59
N TRP A 361 -6.42 -1.81 15.49
CA TRP A 361 -7.60 -2.67 15.51
C TRP A 361 -8.20 -2.74 16.93
N PRO A 362 -9.07 -1.79 17.31
CA PRO A 362 -9.84 -1.88 18.55
C PRO A 362 -10.80 -3.08 18.53
N VAL A 363 -10.83 -3.81 19.65
CA VAL A 363 -11.68 -4.98 19.89
C VAL A 363 -12.35 -4.87 21.26
#